data_AF-A0A2E8VS83-F1
#
_entry.id   AF-A0A2E8VS83-F1
#
_cell.length_a   1.000
_cell.length_b   1.000
_cell.length_c   1.000
_cell.angle_alpha   90.00
_cell.angle_beta   90.00
_cell.angle_gamma   90.00
#
_symmetry.space_group_name_H-M   'P 1'
#
loop_
_entity.id
_entity.type
_entity.pdbx_description
1 polymer ?
#
loop_
_entity_poly.entity_id
_entity_poly.type
_entity_poly.pdbx_seq_one_letter_code
_entity_poly.pdbx_strand_id
1 'polypeptide(L)'
;MTKCQGWYGFALDVDQTREVTSALAAAASRLERPDSLGPLQLSVTPRMRLTAEVVQAFEDLGIERLILLMPGQDQAALLDYVHEIADEFIA
;
A
#
# COMPACT_ATOMS: atom_id res chain seq x y z
N MET A 1 8.16 -12.82 8.65
CA MET A 1 6.69 -12.68 8.66
C MET A 1 6.00 -14.04 8.70
N THR A 2 6.21 -14.83 9.75
CA THR A 2 5.67 -16.22 9.84
C THR A 2 4.45 -16.34 10.74
N LYS A 3 3.97 -15.21 11.29
CA LYS A 3 2.95 -15.16 12.35
C LYS A 3 1.81 -14.18 12.08
N CYS A 4 1.80 -13.51 10.93
CA CYS A 4 0.80 -12.51 10.58
C CYS A 4 0.20 -12.77 9.19
N GLN A 5 -0.97 -12.18 8.94
CA GLN A 5 -1.69 -12.23 7.66
C GLN A 5 -1.27 -11.12 6.70
N GLY A 6 -0.58 -10.08 7.17
CA GLY A 6 -0.18 -8.98 6.30
C GLY A 6 0.96 -8.12 6.82
N TRP A 7 1.37 -7.19 5.96
CA TRP A 7 2.32 -6.12 6.22
C TRP A 7 1.69 -4.76 5.89
N TYR A 8 2.08 -3.75 6.64
CA TYR A 8 1.71 -2.36 6.38
C TYR A 8 2.95 -1.48 6.36
N GLY A 9 3.17 -0.76 5.25
CA GLY A 9 4.20 0.25 5.10
C GLY A 9 3.63 1.66 5.28
N PHE A 10 4.20 2.45 6.20
CA PHE A 10 3.74 3.81 6.46
C PHE A 10 4.64 4.85 5.79
N ALA A 11 4.02 5.79 5.06
CA ALA A 11 4.67 6.93 4.43
C ALA A 11 5.90 6.54 3.58
N LEU A 12 5.70 5.59 2.66
CA LEU A 12 6.74 5.12 1.74
C LEU A 12 6.51 5.65 0.33
N ASP A 13 7.59 5.78 -0.45
CA ASP A 13 7.50 5.88 -1.90
C ASP A 13 7.61 4.51 -2.60
N VAL A 14 7.59 4.52 -3.93
CA VAL A 14 7.64 3.31 -4.77
C VAL A 14 8.97 2.56 -4.58
N ASP A 15 10.10 3.26 -4.51
CA ASP A 15 11.41 2.65 -4.39
C ASP A 15 11.62 2.03 -3.00
N GLN A 16 11.25 2.75 -1.95
CA GLN A 16 11.25 2.24 -0.59
C GLN A 16 10.32 1.02 -0.45
N THR A 17 9.17 1.05 -1.12
CA THR A 17 8.24 -0.10 -1.13
C THR A 17 8.82 -1.28 -1.89
N ARG A 18 9.53 -1.05 -3.01
CA ARG A 18 10.24 -2.09 -3.76
C ARG A 18 11.30 -2.78 -2.92
N GLU A 19 12.09 -2.02 -2.17
CA GLU A 19 13.11 -2.56 -1.27
C GLU A 19 12.48 -3.49 -0.22
N VAL A 20 11.41 -3.03 0.43
CA VAL A 20 10.75 -3.82 1.48
C VAL A 20 10.08 -5.06 0.89
N THR A 21 9.29 -4.93 -0.18
CA THR A 21 8.63 -6.08 -0.82
C THR A 21 9.63 -7.13 -1.31
N SER A 22 10.78 -6.70 -1.83
CA SER A 22 11.89 -7.60 -2.20
C SER A 22 12.44 -8.35 -0.98
N ALA A 23 12.62 -7.66 0.15
CA ALA A 23 13.06 -8.29 1.40
C ALA A 23 12.01 -9.26 1.96
N LEU A 24 10.71 -8.94 1.83
CA LEU A 24 9.62 -9.83 2.22
C LEU A 24 9.60 -11.10 1.36
N ALA A 25 9.77 -10.97 0.05
CA ALA A 25 9.86 -12.11 -0.86
C ALA A 25 11.08 -13.00 -0.55
N ALA A 26 12.24 -12.40 -0.26
CA ALA A 26 13.44 -13.12 0.15
C ALA A 26 13.26 -13.83 1.52
N ALA A 27 12.52 -13.24 2.45
CA ALA A 27 12.19 -13.89 3.71
C ALA A 27 11.22 -15.06 3.51
N ALA A 28 10.25 -14.92 2.60
CA ALA A 28 9.27 -15.96 2.27
C ALA A 28 9.92 -17.18 1.62
N SER A 29 11.01 -17.02 0.85
CA SER A 29 11.74 -18.16 0.27
C SER A 29 12.57 -18.94 1.30
N ARG A 30 12.84 -18.35 2.47
CA ARG A 30 13.69 -18.93 3.52
C ARG A 30 12.93 -19.47 4.72
N LEU A 31 11.70 -19.05 4.92
CA LEU A 31 10.92 -19.30 6.12
C LEU A 31 9.57 -19.90 5.75
N GLU A 32 9.24 -21.06 6.34
CA GLU A 32 7.92 -21.64 6.20
C GLU A 32 6.86 -20.76 6.91
N ARG A 33 5.71 -20.60 6.25
CA ARG A 33 4.56 -19.88 6.77
C ARG A 33 3.35 -20.82 6.78
N PRO A 34 2.63 -20.98 7.91
CA PRO A 34 1.48 -21.86 7.98
C PRO A 34 0.39 -21.49 6.97
N ASP A 35 -0.15 -22.46 6.26
CA ASP A 35 -1.22 -22.28 5.27
C ASP A 35 -2.48 -21.62 5.86
N SER A 36 -2.73 -21.84 7.16
CA SER A 36 -3.85 -21.24 7.89
C SER A 36 -3.80 -19.71 7.97
N LEU A 37 -2.65 -19.08 7.65
CA LEU A 37 -2.52 -17.63 7.58
C LEU A 37 -2.90 -17.05 6.20
N GLY A 38 -3.23 -17.88 5.21
CA GLY A 38 -3.54 -17.45 3.84
C GLY A 38 -2.34 -16.81 3.12
N PRO A 39 -2.53 -16.14 1.98
CA PRO A 39 -1.50 -15.28 1.37
C PRO A 39 -1.07 -14.13 2.30
N LEU A 40 0.08 -13.52 2.03
CA LEU A 40 0.53 -12.36 2.79
C LEU A 40 -0.02 -11.08 2.15
N GLN A 41 -0.92 -10.39 2.84
CA GLN A 41 -1.52 -9.15 2.36
C GLN A 41 -0.60 -7.95 2.50
N LEU A 42 -0.43 -7.17 1.43
CA LEU A 42 0.44 -6.00 1.43
C LEU A 42 -0.37 -4.71 1.27
N SER A 43 -0.14 -3.77 2.18
CA SER A 43 -0.76 -2.45 2.14
C SER A 43 0.25 -1.34 2.43
N VAL A 44 0.08 -0.17 1.82
CA VAL A 44 1.01 0.95 1.97
C VAL A 44 0.24 2.26 2.09
N THR A 45 0.74 3.17 2.92
CA THR A 45 0.43 4.60 2.85
C THR A 45 1.50 5.30 2.02
N PRO A 46 1.17 5.73 0.79
CA PRO A 46 2.10 6.48 -0.04
C PRO A 46 2.41 7.84 0.59
N ARG A 47 3.66 8.31 0.46
CA ARG A 47 4.07 9.67 0.87
C ARG A 47 3.95 10.72 -0.24
N MET A 48 3.40 10.34 -1.38
CA MET A 48 3.22 11.18 -2.56
C MET A 48 1.74 11.34 -2.89
N ARG A 49 1.41 12.33 -3.72
CA ARG A 49 0.10 12.41 -4.37
C ARG A 49 -0.09 11.18 -5.26
N LEU A 50 -1.30 10.64 -5.27
CA LEU A 50 -1.66 9.62 -6.24
C LEU A 50 -1.80 10.21 -7.64
N THR A 51 -1.36 9.43 -8.62
CA THR A 51 -1.71 9.53 -10.03
C THR A 51 -1.96 8.11 -10.52
N ALA A 52 -2.58 7.95 -11.68
CA ALA A 52 -2.73 6.63 -12.31
C ALA A 52 -1.38 5.89 -12.45
N GLU A 53 -0.30 6.59 -12.81
CA GLU A 53 1.03 5.95 -12.91
C GLU A 53 1.56 5.49 -11.54
N VAL A 54 1.32 6.27 -10.49
CA VAL A 54 1.74 5.91 -9.12
C VAL A 54 0.96 4.68 -8.63
N VAL A 55 -0.35 4.64 -8.87
CA VAL A 55 -1.19 3.48 -8.51
C VAL A 55 -0.67 2.22 -9.22
N GLN A 56 -0.47 2.28 -10.54
CA GLN A 56 0.07 1.16 -11.31
C GLN A 56 1.44 0.71 -10.79
N ALA A 57 2.32 1.65 -10.44
CA ALA A 57 3.64 1.31 -9.90
C ALA A 57 3.57 0.57 -8.56
N PHE A 58 2.59 0.86 -7.71
CA PHE A 58 2.37 0.09 -6.47
C PHE A 58 1.72 -1.28 -6.74
N GLU A 59 0.78 -1.36 -7.69
CA GLU A 59 0.19 -2.63 -8.12
C GLU A 59 1.24 -3.60 -8.66
N ASP A 60 2.18 -3.10 -9.47
CA ASP A 60 3.29 -3.88 -10.03
C ASP A 60 4.23 -4.45 -8.94
N LEU A 61 4.22 -3.86 -7.74
CA LEU A 61 4.95 -4.35 -6.56
C LEU A 61 4.14 -5.36 -5.72
N GLY A 62 2.91 -5.69 -6.15
CA GLY A 62 2.00 -6.59 -5.43
C GLY A 62 1.31 -5.94 -4.23
N ILE A 63 1.21 -4.61 -4.20
CA ILE A 63 0.43 -3.90 -3.17
C ILE A 63 -1.06 -4.02 -3.50
N GLU A 64 -1.83 -4.56 -2.57
CA GLU A 64 -3.28 -4.81 -2.74
C GLU A 64 -4.13 -3.64 -2.25
N ARG A 65 -3.56 -2.77 -1.40
CA ARG A 65 -4.30 -1.66 -0.79
C ARG A 65 -3.41 -0.45 -0.56
N LEU A 66 -3.86 0.70 -1.07
CA LEU A 66 -3.32 2.00 -0.72
C LEU A 66 -4.19 2.64 0.38
N ILE A 67 -3.54 3.10 1.45
CA ILE A 67 -4.17 3.75 2.60
C ILE A 67 -3.72 5.21 2.57
N LEU A 68 -4.57 6.10 2.08
CA LEU A 68 -4.15 7.45 1.72
C LEU A 68 -4.02 8.36 2.94
N LEU A 69 -2.93 9.13 2.96
CA LEU A 69 -2.77 10.20 3.93
C LEU A 69 -3.58 11.40 3.44
N MET A 70 -4.62 11.77 4.18
CA MET A 70 -5.48 12.88 3.79
C MET A 70 -4.74 14.22 3.94
N PRO A 71 -4.69 15.06 2.89
CA PRO A 71 -4.20 16.42 3.00
C PRO A 71 -5.25 17.30 3.67
N GLY A 72 -4.80 18.38 4.32
CA GLY A 72 -5.69 19.36 4.95
C GLY A 72 -5.93 19.12 6.45
N GLN A 73 -6.44 20.15 7.12
CA GLN A 73 -6.69 20.15 8.58
C GLN A 73 -8.13 20.54 8.92
N ASP A 74 -8.94 20.93 7.94
CA ASP A 74 -10.35 21.26 8.09
C ASP A 74 -11.25 20.29 7.33
N GLN A 75 -12.52 20.28 7.70
CA GLN A 75 -13.51 19.37 7.14
C GLN A 75 -13.70 19.54 5.62
N ALA A 76 -13.66 20.77 5.11
CA ALA A 76 -13.92 21.03 3.70
C ALA A 76 -12.80 20.42 2.84
N ALA A 77 -11.54 20.68 3.20
CA ALA A 77 -10.39 20.11 2.50
C ALA A 77 -10.36 18.58 2.53
N LEU A 78 -10.74 17.96 3.66
CA LEU A 78 -10.82 16.50 3.77
C LEU A 78 -11.91 15.91 2.86
N LEU A 79 -13.09 16.55 2.79
CA LEU A 79 -14.18 16.10 1.93
C LEU A 79 -13.86 16.28 0.45
N ASP A 80 -13.26 17.40 0.07
CA ASP A 80 -12.83 17.66 -1.31
C ASP A 80 -11.84 16.59 -1.78
N TYR A 81 -10.88 16.21 -0.92
CA TYR A 81 -9.94 15.13 -1.23
C TYR A 81 -10.62 13.76 -1.40
N VAL A 82 -11.60 13.43 -0.55
CA VAL A 82 -12.35 12.17 -0.69
C VAL A 82 -13.10 12.13 -2.02
N HIS A 83 -13.72 13.24 -2.43
CA HIS A 83 -14.40 13.33 -3.73
C HIS A 83 -13.41 13.22 -4.90
N GLU A 84 -12.28 13.92 -4.84
CA GLU A 84 -11.21 13.83 -5.86
C GLU A 84 -10.76 12.38 -6.10
N ILE A 85 -10.47 11.65 -5.02
CA ILE A 85 -10.03 10.25 -5.12
C ILE A 85 -11.15 9.34 -5.64
N ALA A 86 -12.39 9.55 -5.22
CA ALA A 86 -13.52 8.75 -5.68
C ALA A 86 -13.76 8.93 -7.19
N ASP A 87 -13.74 10.18 -7.67
CA ASP A 87 -13.96 10.51 -9.07
C ASP A 87 -12.82 10.00 -9.97
N GLU A 88 -11.58 10.02 -9.49
CA GLU A 88 -10.41 9.60 -10.29
C GLU A 88 -10.20 8.08 -10.33
N PHE A 89 -10.47 7.35 -9.23
CA PHE A 89 -10.03 5.95 -9.08
C PHE A 89 -11.15 4.93 -8.80
N ILE A 90 -12.39 5.35 -8.56
CA ILE A 90 -13.48 4.44 -8.12
C ILE A 90 -14.71 4.48 -9.05
N ALA A 91 -14.91 5.56 -9.80
CA ALA A 91 -16.09 5.80 -10.65
C ALA A 91 -16.20 4.90 -11.89
#